data_AF-X1R2P1-F1
#
_entry.id   AF-X1R2P1-F1
#
_cell.length_a   1.000
_cell.length_b   1.000
_cell.length_c   1.000
_cell.angle_alpha   90.00
_cell.angle_beta   90.00
_cell.angle_gamma   90.00
#
_symmetry.space_group_name_H-M   'P 1'
#
loop_
_entity.id
_entity.type
_entity.pdbx_description
1 polymer ?
#
loop_
_entity_poly.entity_id
_entity_poly.type
_entity_poly.pdbx_seq_one_letter_code
_entity_poly.pdbx_strand_id
1 'polypeptide(L)'
;MRYAIMGATIQQVKGVGGTNIKEARSTGIIFATLTEEQADRLRAMGCQVTEVGKVQATVMPPIVAPPVPVAAAPVYSPEQLVWAAGIEDLRVRANSGL
;
A
#
# COMPACT_ATOMS: atom_id res chain seq x y z
N MET A 1 4.01 16.52 -21.37
CA MET A 1 3.89 15.70 -20.14
C MET A 1 2.42 15.34 -19.93
N ARG A 2 2.10 14.18 -19.35
CA ARG A 2 0.70 13.81 -19.05
C ARG A 2 0.39 14.14 -17.59
N TYR A 3 -0.71 14.83 -17.34
CA TYR A 3 -1.14 15.23 -16.00
C TYR A 3 -2.54 14.68 -15.67
N ALA A 4 -2.75 14.42 -14.39
CA ALA A 4 -4.01 14.12 -13.75
C ALA A 4 -4.48 15.39 -13.07
N ILE A 5 -5.67 15.86 -13.43
CA ILE A 5 -6.21 17.13 -13.02
C ILE A 5 -7.50 16.81 -12.27
N MET A 6 -7.56 17.21 -11.00
CA MET A 6 -8.74 17.05 -10.15
C MET A 6 -9.37 18.41 -9.89
N GLY A 7 -10.70 18.46 -9.92
CA GLY A 7 -11.47 19.69 -9.71
C GLY A 7 -11.54 20.64 -10.92
N ALA A 8 -11.00 20.24 -12.08
CA ALA A 8 -11.16 20.98 -13.33
C ALA A 8 -12.26 20.36 -14.20
N THR A 9 -12.86 21.18 -15.07
CA THR A 9 -13.78 20.71 -16.12
C THR A 9 -13.04 20.47 -17.43
N ILE A 10 -13.60 19.64 -18.31
CA ILE A 10 -13.05 19.41 -19.67
C ILE A 10 -12.91 20.73 -20.43
N GLN A 11 -13.85 21.66 -20.25
CA GLN A 11 -13.82 22.98 -20.90
C GLN A 11 -12.63 23.81 -20.42
N GLN A 12 -12.31 23.79 -19.12
CA GLN A 12 -11.14 24.49 -18.59
C GLN A 12 -9.83 23.90 -19.12
N VAL A 13 -9.73 22.57 -19.18
CA VAL A 13 -8.54 21.89 -19.72
C VAL A 13 -8.37 22.17 -21.22
N LYS A 14 -9.46 22.24 -21.99
CA LYS A 14 -9.43 22.70 -23.39
C LYS A 14 -9.05 24.17 -23.51
N GLY A 15 -9.57 25.03 -22.62
CA GLY A 15 -9.31 26.47 -22.62
C GLY A 15 -7.85 26.83 -22.39
N VAL A 16 -7.12 26.04 -21.59
CA VAL A 16 -5.66 26.21 -21.42
C VAL A 16 -4.85 25.61 -22.57
N GLY A 17 -5.47 24.93 -23.53
CA GLY A 17 -4.81 24.30 -24.67
C GLY A 17 -4.33 22.86 -24.42
N GLY A 18 -4.95 22.15 -23.47
CA GLY A 18 -4.66 20.74 -23.21
C GLY A 18 -5.09 19.82 -24.34
N THR A 19 -4.27 18.82 -24.64
CA THR A 19 -4.52 17.82 -25.69
C THR A 19 -4.67 16.42 -25.09
N ASN A 20 -5.23 15.46 -25.85
CA ASN A 20 -5.43 14.07 -25.39
C ASN A 20 -6.20 13.96 -24.06
N ILE A 21 -7.35 14.63 -23.96
CA ILE A 21 -8.16 14.70 -22.75
C ILE A 21 -8.96 13.41 -22.58
N LYS A 22 -8.79 12.75 -21.43
CA LYS A 22 -9.52 11.55 -21.01
C LYS A 22 -10.08 11.76 -19.61
N GLU A 23 -11.40 11.74 -19.47
CA GLU A 23 -12.08 11.89 -18.19
C GLU A 23 -12.37 10.52 -17.56
N ALA A 24 -11.98 10.33 -16.31
CA ALA A 24 -12.37 9.19 -15.49
C ALA A 24 -13.59 9.57 -14.65
N ARG A 25 -14.79 9.31 -15.17
CA ARG A 25 -16.07 9.69 -14.53
C ARG A 25 -16.28 9.12 -13.14
N SER A 26 -15.71 7.95 -12.85
CA SER A 26 -15.83 7.28 -11.54
C SER A 26 -15.05 7.98 -10.43
N THR A 27 -13.98 8.69 -10.76
CA THR A 27 -13.11 9.36 -9.79
C THR A 27 -13.09 10.89 -9.94
N GLY A 28 -13.71 11.42 -10.99
CA GLY A 28 -13.70 12.86 -11.29
C GLY A 28 -12.34 13.39 -11.74
N ILE A 29 -11.43 12.51 -12.17
CA ILE A 29 -10.07 12.86 -12.56
C ILE A 29 -10.00 13.05 -14.08
N ILE A 30 -9.46 14.18 -14.54
CA ILE A 30 -9.22 14.45 -15.96
C ILE A 30 -7.74 14.24 -16.27
N PHE A 31 -7.45 13.32 -17.17
CA PHE A 31 -6.10 13.09 -17.69
C PHE A 31 -5.91 13.86 -18.99
N ALA A 32 -4.94 14.76 -19.06
CA ALA A 32 -4.63 15.48 -20.28
C ALA A 32 -3.11 15.67 -20.46
N THR A 33 -2.70 15.82 -21.71
CA THR A 33 -1.35 16.26 -22.04
C THR A 33 -1.30 17.78 -21.98
N LEU A 34 -0.42 18.29 -21.13
CA LEU A 34 -0.19 19.71 -20.91
C LEU A 34 1.32 20.01 -20.96
N THR A 35 1.65 21.27 -21.24
CA THR A 35 2.97 21.85 -20.96
C THR A 35 3.04 22.29 -19.49
N GLU A 36 4.24 22.53 -18.96
CA GLU A 36 4.41 23.01 -17.58
C GLU A 36 3.69 24.34 -17.34
N GLU A 37 3.79 25.28 -18.30
CA GLU A 37 3.08 26.56 -18.23
C GLU A 37 1.56 26.40 -18.11
N GLN A 38 0.99 25.42 -18.84
CA GLN A 38 -0.44 25.13 -18.80
C GLN A 38 -0.85 24.46 -17.47
N ALA A 39 0.02 23.59 -16.93
CA ALA A 39 -0.17 22.98 -15.63
C ALA A 39 -0.13 24.02 -14.50
N ASP A 40 0.78 25.00 -14.56
CA ASP A 40 0.87 26.08 -13.58
C ASP A 40 -0.33 27.03 -13.65
N ARG A 41 -0.85 27.32 -14.85
CA ARG A 41 -2.11 28.06 -14.98
C ARG A 41 -3.28 27.32 -14.33
N LEU A 42 -3.37 26.00 -14.49
CA LEU A 42 -4.40 25.19 -13.84
C LEU A 42 -4.23 25.18 -12.30
N ARG A 43 -2.99 25.10 -11.80
CA ARG A 43 -2.71 25.23 -10.35
C ARG A 43 -3.09 26.62 -9.81
N ALA A 44 -2.81 27.68 -10.56
CA ALA A 44 -3.19 29.05 -10.20
C ALA A 44 -4.72 29.24 -10.15
N MET A 45 -5.47 28.49 -10.95
CA MET A 45 -6.94 28.43 -10.89
C MET A 45 -7.47 27.56 -9.73
N GLY A 46 -6.60 27.01 -8.89
CA GLY A 46 -6.96 26.18 -7.74
C GLY A 46 -7.19 24.70 -8.07
N CYS A 47 -6.87 24.25 -9.29
CA CYS A 47 -6.99 22.84 -9.66
C CYS A 47 -5.79 22.04 -9.15
N GLN A 48 -6.04 20.82 -8.67
CA GLN A 48 -4.96 19.91 -8.30
C GLN A 48 -4.41 19.24 -9.55
N VAL A 49 -3.17 19.57 -9.92
CA VAL A 49 -2.49 19.05 -11.11
C VAL A 49 -1.30 18.18 -10.70
N THR A 50 -1.45 16.88 -10.92
CA THR A 50 -0.46 15.85 -10.56
C THR A 50 0.11 15.23 -11.84
N GLU A 51 1.43 15.03 -11.92
CA GLU A 51 2.05 14.44 -13.11
C GLU A 51 1.83 12.92 -13.14
N VAL A 52 1.30 12.40 -14.26
CA VAL A 52 0.99 10.98 -14.47
C VAL A 52 2.28 10.28 -14.86
N GLY A 53 2.99 9.79 -13.85
CA GLY A 53 4.33 9.20 -13.96
C GLY A 53 5.08 9.27 -12.63
N LYS A 54 4.79 10.30 -11.83
CA LYS A 54 5.15 10.37 -10.41
C LYS A 54 4.01 9.86 -9.54
N VAL A 55 3.49 8.67 -9.85
CA VAL A 55 2.74 7.91 -8.84
C VAL A 55 3.78 7.48 -7.81
N GLN A 56 4.10 8.37 -6.87
CA GLN A 56 4.73 7.91 -5.65
C GLN A 56 3.69 7.03 -4.99
N ALA A 57 3.95 5.72 -4.98
CA ALA A 57 3.25 4.78 -4.13
C ALA A 57 3.59 5.10 -2.66
N THR A 58 3.17 6.26 -2.16
CA THR A 58 3.32 6.66 -0.76
C THR A 58 2.04 6.37 0.00
N VAL A 59 1.46 5.20 -0.25
CA VAL A 59 0.71 4.50 0.79
C VAL A 59 1.54 3.27 1.11
N MET A 60 2.73 3.50 1.67
CA MET A 60 3.37 2.47 2.46
C MET A 60 2.49 2.40 3.72
N PRO A 61 1.70 1.34 3.93
CA PRO A 61 1.06 1.16 5.21
C PRO A 61 2.16 1.24 6.28
N PRO A 62 1.89 1.80 7.48
CA PRO A 62 2.87 1.73 8.55
C PRO A 62 3.31 0.28 8.65
N ILE A 63 4.61 0.05 8.54
CA ILE A 63 5.19 -1.28 8.77
C ILE A 63 4.79 -1.60 10.21
N VAL A 64 3.75 -2.41 10.36
CA VAL A 64 3.34 -2.96 11.65
C VAL A 64 4.48 -3.90 12.00
N ALA A 65 5.46 -3.39 12.75
CA ALA A 65 6.50 -4.22 13.31
C ALA A 65 5.77 -5.30 14.14
N PRO A 66 6.00 -6.60 13.88
CA PRO A 66 5.42 -7.64 14.71
C PRO A 66 5.82 -7.35 16.17
N PRO A 67 4.91 -7.53 17.14
CA PRO A 67 5.24 -7.33 18.54
C PRO A 67 6.45 -8.19 18.88
N VAL A 68 7.44 -7.58 19.55
CA VAL A 68 8.64 -8.28 19.99
C VAL A 68 8.20 -9.48 20.85
N PRO A 69 8.58 -10.72 20.51
CA PRO A 69 8.26 -11.87 21.33
C PRO A 69 8.80 -11.65 22.74
N VAL A 70 7.89 -11.56 23.72
CA VAL A 70 8.28 -11.50 25.13
C VAL A 70 8.71 -12.91 25.52
N ALA A 71 9.99 -13.10 25.82
CA ALA A 71 10.49 -14.34 26.39
C ALA A 71 9.90 -14.49 27.80
N ALA A 72 8.86 -15.32 27.94
CA ALA A 72 8.33 -15.70 29.24
C ALA A 72 9.30 -16.65 29.94
N ALA A 73 9.43 -16.51 31.26
CA ALA A 73 10.07 -17.54 32.06
C ALA A 73 9.32 -18.88 31.86
N PRO A 74 10.02 -20.00 31.70
CA PRO A 74 9.38 -21.29 31.50
C PRO A 74 8.47 -21.60 32.70
N VAL A 75 7.16 -21.68 32.44
CA VAL A 75 6.14 -22.01 33.45
C VAL A 75 6.19 -23.50 33.82
N TYR A 76 6.74 -24.33 32.93
CA TYR A 76 6.85 -25.77 33.10
C TYR A 76 8.31 -26.20 33.16
N SER A 77 8.61 -27.18 34.01
CA SER A 77 9.88 -27.88 33.96
C SER A 77 9.98 -28.71 32.66
N PRO A 78 11.20 -29.05 32.19
CA PRO A 78 11.36 -29.91 31.02
C PRO A 78 10.58 -31.23 31.12
N GLU A 79 10.49 -31.81 32.32
CA GLU A 79 9.78 -33.07 32.57
C GLU A 79 8.27 -32.92 32.40
N GLN A 80 7.71 -31.81 32.89
CA GLN A 80 6.29 -31.49 32.72
C GLN A 80 5.94 -31.23 31.26
N LEU A 81 6.85 -30.66 30.47
CA LEU A 81 6.64 -30.47 29.03
C LEU A 81 6.59 -31.81 28.28
N VAL A 82 7.44 -32.78 28.64
CA VAL A 82 7.42 -34.12 28.02
C VAL A 82 6.09 -34.83 28.29
N TRP A 83 5.60 -34.74 29.53
CA TRP A 83 4.29 -35.29 29.90
C TRP A 83 3.13 -34.56 29.20
N ALA A 84 3.11 -33.22 29.25
CA ALA A 84 2.02 -32.42 28.67
C ALA A 84 1.94 -32.50 27.14
N ALA A 85 3.08 -32.67 26.46
CA ALA A 85 3.15 -32.82 25.01
C ALA A 85 2.84 -34.25 24.52
N GLY A 86 2.63 -35.21 25.43
CA GLY A 86 2.37 -36.61 25.07
C GLY A 86 3.54 -37.30 24.37
N ILE A 87 4.76 -36.78 24.55
CA ILE A 87 5.97 -37.28 23.87
C ILE A 87 6.49 -38.57 24.54
N GLU A 88 6.00 -38.90 25.74
CA GLU A 88 6.36 -40.14 26.45
C GLU A 88 5.99 -41.39 25.64
N ASP A 89 4.84 -41.40 24.97
CA ASP A 89 4.43 -42.50 24.08
C ASP A 89 5.40 -42.70 22.89
N LEU A 90 6.03 -41.62 22.41
CA LEU A 90 7.03 -41.69 21.35
C LEU A 90 8.36 -42.27 21.83
N ARG A 91 8.74 -41.99 23.09
CA ARG A 91 9.93 -42.59 23.71
C ARG A 91 9.75 -44.10 23.90
N VAL A 92 8.57 -44.52 24.36
CA VAL A 92 8.25 -45.95 24.48
C VAL A 92 8.31 -46.64 23.12
N ARG A 93 7.71 -46.04 22.08
CA ARG A 93 7.73 -46.60 20.71
C ARG A 93 9.13 -46.69 20.11
N ALA A 94 9.97 -45.67 20.31
CA ALA A 94 11.35 -45.66 19.81
C ALA A 94 12.23 -46.74 20.46
N ASN A 95 11.97 -47.08 21.73
CA ASN A 95 12.70 -48.14 22.44
C ASN A 95 12.10 -49.54 22.26
N SER A 96 10.88 -49.66 21.75
CA SER A 96 10.21 -50.96 21.52
C SER A 96 10.50 -51.60 20.15
N GLY A 97 11.38 -51.03 19.32
CA GLY A 97 12.02 -51.73 18.19
C GLY A 97 11.10 -52.52 17.26
N LEU A 98 10.04 -51.89 16.74
CA LEU A 98 9.32 -52.34 15.55
C LEU A 98 9.75 -51.52 14.33
#